data_AF-A0A937GNN5-F1
#
_entry.id   AF-A0A937GNN5-F1
#
_cell.length_a   1.000
_cell.length_b   1.000
_cell.length_c   1.000
_cell.angle_alpha   90.00
_cell.angle_beta   90.00
_cell.angle_gamma   90.00
#
_symmetry.space_group_name_H-M   'P 1'
#
loop_
_entity.id
_entity.type
_entity.pdbx_description
1 polymer ?
#
loop_
_entity_poly.entity_id
_entity_poly.type
_entity_poly.pdbx_seq_one_letter_code
_entity_poly.pdbx_strand_id
1 'polypeptide(L)'
;QLATYLFIYHPEDSQEYDYTGVVISGFGDKDIFPRVQPLKIFGLLFGVLKFKKEEYKKVTHQNTALIMPFAQDEVMRTFIDGISPYLMSYNDFFFKYFVSELPQLILDEVEDLIDDEQENQIHKAIKAKSLKAYKKYKSNINRFMKEYNINPVLTVTSVMAKDELAELAESLVHLTCIKKKYSTEDETVGGPVDVAVISKGDGFVWIRRKNYFDSQDNYKFFNKYKRHGEQEVI
;
A
#
# COMPACT_ATOMS: atom_id res chain seq x y z
N GLN A 1 25.99 11.75 23.74
CA GLN A 1 26.43 10.59 22.94
C GLN A 1 25.54 9.36 23.18
N LEU A 2 25.35 8.87 24.42
CA LEU A 2 24.45 7.73 24.68
C LEU A 2 22.97 7.99 24.33
N ALA A 3 22.44 9.16 24.69
CA ALA A 3 21.05 9.55 24.38
C ALA A 3 20.78 9.66 22.87
N THR A 4 21.76 10.13 22.09
CA THR A 4 21.72 10.16 20.63
C THR A 4 21.68 8.75 20.06
N TYR A 5 22.48 7.84 20.62
CA TYR A 5 22.52 6.44 20.21
C TYR A 5 21.21 5.69 20.54
N LEU A 6 20.66 5.91 21.74
CA LEU A 6 19.34 5.39 22.15
C LEU A 6 18.21 5.92 21.26
N PHE A 7 18.20 7.22 20.92
CA PHE A 7 17.18 7.82 20.06
C PHE A 7 17.22 7.32 18.59
N ILE A 8 18.41 6.94 18.11
CA ILE A 8 18.62 6.42 16.76
C ILE A 8 18.28 4.93 16.65
N TYR A 9 18.66 4.12 17.64
CA TYR A 9 18.52 2.66 17.60
C TYR A 9 17.27 2.09 18.28
N HIS A 10 16.55 2.88 19.10
CA HIS A 10 15.25 2.50 19.66
C HIS A 10 14.10 3.35 19.09
N PRO A 11 13.71 3.17 17.82
CA PRO A 11 12.52 3.79 17.25
C PRO A 11 11.22 3.08 17.65
N GLU A 12 11.27 2.07 18.52
CA GLU A 12 10.18 1.09 18.69
C GLU A 12 8.92 1.67 19.35
N ASP A 13 9.03 2.74 20.14
CA ASP A 13 7.92 3.18 21.02
C ASP A 13 7.29 4.53 20.69
N SER A 14 7.34 5.00 19.44
CA SER A 14 6.66 6.25 19.08
C SER A 14 5.96 6.16 17.73
N GLN A 15 4.67 5.88 17.77
CA GLN A 15 3.77 5.97 16.62
C GLN A 15 3.49 7.42 16.17
N GLU A 16 4.12 8.43 16.81
CA GLU A 16 3.71 9.84 16.75
C GLU A 16 4.66 10.78 15.97
N TYR A 17 5.66 10.27 15.25
CA TYR A 17 6.54 11.14 14.44
C TYR A 17 6.12 11.17 12.98
N ASP A 18 5.90 12.39 12.47
CA ASP A 18 5.82 12.65 11.02
C ASP A 18 7.06 12.09 10.32
N TYR A 19 6.86 11.53 9.13
CA TYR A 19 7.93 10.93 8.35
C TYR A 19 7.78 11.24 6.86
N THR A 20 8.91 11.25 6.17
CA THR A 20 8.96 11.22 4.70
C THR A 20 9.17 9.78 4.25
N GLY A 21 8.28 9.28 3.40
CA GLY A 21 8.45 7.99 2.74
C GLY A 21 9.45 8.11 1.59
N VAL A 22 10.48 7.26 1.58
CA VAL A 22 11.42 7.12 0.46
C VAL A 22 11.41 5.68 0.00
N VAL A 23 11.31 5.49 -1.32
CA VAL A 23 11.28 4.16 -1.94
C VAL A 23 12.46 4.03 -2.86
N ILE A 24 13.28 3.01 -2.63
CA ILE A 24 14.38 2.64 -3.52
C ILE A 24 13.93 1.37 -4.26
N SER A 25 13.79 1.46 -5.58
CA SER A 25 13.38 0.32 -6.42
C SER A 25 14.23 0.20 -7.68
N GLY A 26 14.37 -1.02 -8.20
CA GLY A 26 15.11 -1.33 -9.42
C GLY A 26 15.80 -2.69 -9.34
N PHE A 27 16.91 -2.83 -10.07
CA PHE A 27 17.71 -4.05 -10.14
C PHE A 27 19.11 -3.78 -9.62
N GLY A 28 19.63 -4.60 -8.71
CA GLY A 28 21.06 -4.64 -8.43
C GLY A 28 21.84 -5.34 -9.53
N ASP A 29 23.16 -5.17 -9.57
CA ASP A 29 24.04 -5.73 -10.62
C ASP A 29 23.83 -7.24 -10.80
N LYS A 30 23.76 -7.97 -9.68
CA LYS A 30 23.58 -9.43 -9.64
C LYS A 30 22.11 -9.88 -9.60
N ASP A 31 21.17 -8.94 -9.55
CA ASP A 31 19.75 -9.30 -9.47
C ASP A 31 19.19 -9.61 -10.86
N ILE A 32 18.42 -10.70 -10.91
CA ILE A 32 17.61 -11.11 -12.06
C ILE A 32 16.24 -10.43 -12.03
N PHE A 33 15.68 -10.23 -10.83
CA PHE A 33 14.33 -9.67 -10.61
C PHE A 33 14.39 -8.31 -9.92
N PRO A 34 13.37 -7.46 -10.11
CA PRO A 34 13.29 -6.19 -9.42
C PRO A 34 13.09 -6.37 -7.91
N ARG A 35 13.61 -5.41 -7.16
CA ARG A 35 13.47 -5.30 -5.71
C ARG A 35 13.01 -3.92 -5.29
N VAL A 36 12.46 -3.83 -4.09
CA VAL A 36 12.04 -2.57 -3.48
C VAL A 36 12.36 -2.54 -1.99
N GLN A 37 12.97 -1.45 -1.56
CA GLN A 37 13.26 -1.14 -0.17
C GLN A 37 12.55 0.17 0.20
N PRO A 38 11.42 0.10 0.90
CA PRO A 38 10.79 1.28 1.46
C PRO A 38 11.50 1.71 2.75
N LEU A 39 11.53 3.02 2.96
CA LEU A 39 12.18 3.70 4.08
C LEU A 39 11.23 4.75 4.64
N LYS A 40 11.17 4.87 5.96
CA LYS A 40 10.58 6.03 6.64
C LYS A 40 11.70 6.88 7.20
N ILE A 41 11.79 8.12 6.76
CA ILE A 41 12.79 9.09 7.22
C ILE A 41 12.11 10.05 8.19
N PHE A 42 12.61 10.13 9.42
CA PHE A 42 12.07 10.97 10.49
C PHE A 42 12.81 12.30 10.65
N GLY A 43 13.90 12.50 9.89
CA GLY A 43 14.69 13.72 9.90
C GLY A 43 16.15 13.50 10.29
N LEU A 44 16.83 14.59 10.60
CA LEU A 44 18.25 14.63 10.93
C LEU A 44 18.43 15.11 12.37
N LEU A 45 19.15 14.35 13.19
CA LEU A 45 19.50 14.76 14.55
C LEU A 45 21.02 14.77 14.70
N PHE A 46 21.61 15.92 15.03
CA PHE A 46 23.06 16.11 15.17
C PHE A 46 23.89 15.57 13.98
N GLY A 47 23.41 15.79 12.75
CA GLY A 47 24.09 15.31 11.54
C GLY A 47 23.85 13.84 11.20
N VAL A 48 23.07 13.10 12.00
CA VAL A 48 22.76 11.70 11.75
C VAL A 48 21.31 11.56 11.28
N LEU A 49 21.12 10.86 10.15
CA LEU A 49 19.81 10.57 9.59
C LEU A 49 19.08 9.54 10.47
N LYS A 50 17.89 9.88 10.96
CA LYS A 50 16.98 8.95 11.62
C LYS A 50 16.03 8.36 10.59
N PHE A 51 16.10 7.04 10.40
CA PHE A 51 15.23 6.34 9.47
C PHE A 51 14.89 4.94 9.97
N LYS A 52 13.78 4.38 9.48
CA LYS A 52 13.36 2.99 9.66
C LYS A 52 13.26 2.32 8.31
N LYS A 53 13.89 1.14 8.18
CA LYS A 53 13.67 0.27 7.03
C LYS A 53 12.34 -0.44 7.22
N GLU A 54 11.45 -0.30 6.26
CA GLU A 54 10.24 -1.11 6.18
C GLU A 54 10.60 -2.46 5.53
N GLU A 55 9.63 -3.38 5.50
CA GLU A 55 9.84 -4.72 4.97
C GLU A 55 10.35 -4.68 3.52
N TYR A 56 11.52 -5.28 3.30
CA TYR A 56 12.09 -5.46 1.97
C TYR A 56 11.24 -6.42 1.14
N LYS A 57 10.91 -6.05 -0.10
CA LYS A 57 10.15 -6.92 -1.01
C LYS A 57 10.93 -7.15 -2.31
N LYS A 58 10.79 -8.36 -2.85
CA LYS A 58 11.39 -8.74 -4.13
C LYS A 58 10.42 -9.60 -4.93
N VAL A 59 10.49 -9.45 -6.25
CA VAL A 59 9.91 -10.41 -7.17
C VAL A 59 10.82 -11.65 -7.23
N THR A 60 10.22 -12.83 -7.27
CA THR A 60 10.91 -14.12 -7.38
C THR A 60 10.13 -15.05 -8.32
N HIS A 61 10.67 -16.23 -8.59
CA HIS A 61 9.92 -17.26 -9.34
C HIS A 61 8.62 -17.71 -8.64
N GLN A 62 8.55 -17.63 -7.31
CA GLN A 62 7.35 -17.98 -6.55
C GLN A 62 6.41 -16.78 -6.34
N ASN A 63 6.96 -15.57 -6.35
CA ASN A 63 6.23 -14.32 -6.16
C ASN A 63 6.48 -13.42 -7.37
N THR A 64 5.76 -13.70 -8.46
CA THR A 64 6.09 -13.21 -9.80
C THR A 64 5.68 -11.75 -10.05
N ALA A 65 4.81 -11.18 -9.22
CA ALA A 65 4.39 -9.80 -9.31
C ALA A 65 4.16 -9.20 -7.92
N LEU A 66 4.30 -7.88 -7.83
CA LEU A 66 4.01 -7.09 -6.64
C LEU A 66 3.36 -5.78 -7.07
N ILE A 67 2.28 -5.40 -6.39
CA ILE A 67 1.69 -4.06 -6.49
C ILE A 67 1.80 -3.44 -5.09
N MET A 68 2.54 -2.33 -4.98
CA MET A 68 2.86 -1.71 -3.70
C MET A 68 2.53 -0.22 -3.74
N PRO A 69 1.39 0.19 -3.18
CA PRO A 69 1.09 1.61 -3.01
C PRO A 69 1.87 2.17 -1.81
N PHE A 70 2.40 3.39 -1.96
CA PHE A 70 3.17 4.09 -0.92
C PHE A 70 2.56 5.44 -0.49
N ALA A 71 1.72 6.02 -1.34
CA ALA A 71 0.91 7.19 -1.02
C ALA A 71 -0.44 6.75 -0.45
N GLN A 72 -1.44 7.63 -0.45
CA GLN A 72 -2.81 7.29 -0.08
C GLN A 72 -3.30 6.09 -0.91
N ASP A 73 -3.44 4.94 -0.24
CA ASP A 73 -3.51 3.63 -0.86
C ASP A 73 -4.90 3.01 -0.82
N GLU A 74 -5.86 3.65 -0.16
CA GLU A 74 -7.20 3.08 0.07
C GLU A 74 -7.90 2.70 -1.24
N VAL A 75 -7.92 3.59 -2.25
CA VAL A 75 -8.58 3.31 -3.53
C VAL A 75 -7.91 2.16 -4.26
N MET A 76 -6.58 2.15 -4.28
CA MET A 76 -5.80 1.07 -4.91
C MET A 76 -6.03 -0.27 -4.19
N ARG A 77 -6.01 -0.27 -2.85
CA ARG A 77 -6.32 -1.46 -2.05
C ARG A 77 -7.75 -1.92 -2.28
N THR A 78 -8.71 -1.01 -2.37
CA THR A 78 -10.11 -1.38 -2.66
C THR A 78 -10.21 -2.11 -4.00
N PHE A 79 -9.50 -1.63 -5.02
CA PHE A 79 -9.45 -2.27 -6.33
C PHE A 79 -8.79 -3.66 -6.27
N ILE A 80 -7.65 -3.79 -5.56
CA ILE A 80 -6.86 -5.03 -5.50
C ILE A 80 -7.50 -6.08 -4.57
N ASP A 81 -7.90 -5.66 -3.37
CA ASP A 81 -8.43 -6.53 -2.32
C ASP A 81 -9.94 -6.84 -2.53
N GLY A 82 -10.63 -6.02 -3.34
CA GLY A 82 -12.06 -6.11 -3.62
C GLY A 82 -12.98 -5.53 -2.54
N ILE A 83 -12.40 -4.95 -1.48
CA ILE A 83 -13.12 -4.32 -0.37
C ILE A 83 -12.31 -3.15 0.16
N SER A 84 -12.98 -2.05 0.53
CA SER A 84 -12.29 -0.91 1.15
C SER A 84 -11.65 -1.32 2.48
N PRO A 85 -10.39 -0.91 2.75
CA PRO A 85 -9.75 -1.10 4.05
C PRO A 85 -10.61 -0.60 5.22
N TYR A 86 -11.33 0.52 5.05
CA TYR A 86 -12.21 1.06 6.09
C TYR A 86 -13.38 0.14 6.39
N LEU A 87 -14.04 -0.38 5.35
CA LEU A 87 -15.16 -1.31 5.53
C LEU A 87 -14.69 -2.61 6.16
N MET A 88 -13.52 -3.11 5.74
CA MET A 88 -12.93 -4.31 6.33
C MET A 88 -12.60 -4.10 7.81
N SER A 89 -11.96 -2.99 8.16
CA SER A 89 -11.63 -2.66 9.56
C SER A 89 -12.89 -2.49 10.41
N TYR A 90 -13.91 -1.81 9.90
CA TYR A 90 -15.19 -1.65 10.59
C TYR A 90 -15.87 -3.00 10.84
N ASN A 91 -15.92 -3.86 9.82
CA ASN A 91 -16.51 -5.20 9.94
C ASN A 91 -15.70 -6.10 10.90
N ASP A 92 -14.36 -6.06 10.84
CA ASP A 92 -13.50 -6.80 11.76
C ASP A 92 -13.71 -6.36 13.21
N PHE A 93 -13.82 -5.05 13.45
CA PHE A 93 -14.10 -4.48 14.76
C PHE A 93 -15.48 -4.91 15.26
N PHE A 94 -16.52 -4.68 14.46
CA PHE A 94 -17.90 -4.98 14.86
C PHE A 94 -18.10 -6.48 15.11
N PHE A 95 -17.57 -7.34 14.24
CA PHE A 95 -17.71 -8.78 14.42
C PHE A 95 -16.91 -9.29 15.63
N LYS A 96 -15.72 -8.73 15.88
CA LYS A 96 -14.96 -9.05 17.10
C LYS A 96 -15.72 -8.63 18.36
N TYR A 97 -16.33 -7.45 18.35
CA TYR A 97 -17.16 -6.93 19.43
C TYR A 97 -18.39 -7.83 19.66
N PHE A 98 -19.15 -8.14 18.61
CA PHE A 98 -20.28 -9.08 18.69
C PHE A 98 -19.88 -10.42 19.31
N VAL A 99 -18.77 -11.00 18.86
CA VAL A 99 -18.25 -12.28 19.35
C VAL A 99 -17.83 -12.20 20.84
N SER A 100 -17.38 -11.03 21.33
CA SER A 100 -17.05 -10.84 22.75
C SER A 100 -18.28 -10.66 23.63
N GLU A 101 -19.39 -10.16 23.10
CA GLU A 101 -20.67 -9.99 23.81
C GLU A 101 -21.48 -11.30 23.87
N LEU A 102 -21.26 -12.23 22.93
CA LEU A 102 -21.99 -13.51 22.86
C LEU A 102 -22.12 -14.29 24.18
N PRO A 103 -21.07 -14.42 25.02
CA PRO A 103 -21.21 -15.10 26.31
C PRO A 103 -22.28 -14.45 27.18
N GLN A 104 -22.28 -13.12 27.29
CA GLN A 104 -23.25 -12.41 28.13
C GLN A 104 -24.66 -12.51 27.56
N LEU A 105 -24.83 -12.29 26.25
CA LEU A 105 -26.12 -12.42 25.58
C LEU A 105 -26.78 -13.80 25.77
N ILE A 106 -25.96 -14.86 25.87
CA ILE A 106 -26.47 -16.20 26.13
C ILE A 106 -26.81 -16.39 27.60
N LEU A 107 -25.98 -15.87 28.51
CA LEU A 107 -26.22 -15.96 29.96
C LEU A 107 -27.48 -15.21 30.38
N ASP A 108 -27.73 -14.04 29.82
CA ASP A 108 -28.93 -13.22 30.10
C ASP A 108 -30.23 -13.99 29.78
N GLU A 109 -30.22 -14.92 28.83
CA GLU A 109 -31.39 -15.73 28.44
C GLU A 109 -31.56 -17.00 29.30
N VAL A 110 -30.53 -17.42 30.05
CA VAL A 110 -30.54 -18.65 30.84
C VAL A 110 -30.27 -18.43 32.33
N GLU A 111 -30.22 -17.17 32.78
CA GLU A 111 -29.87 -16.78 34.16
C GLU A 111 -30.70 -17.54 35.20
N ASP A 112 -32.01 -17.65 35.00
CA ASP A 112 -32.92 -18.37 35.90
C ASP A 112 -32.78 -19.91 35.88
N LEU A 113 -32.01 -20.46 34.94
CA LEU A 113 -31.89 -21.91 34.71
C LEU A 113 -30.56 -22.50 35.19
N ILE A 114 -29.63 -21.67 35.63
CA ILE A 114 -28.26 -22.08 35.98
C ILE A 114 -27.84 -21.50 37.33
N ASP A 115 -26.84 -22.12 37.97
CA ASP A 115 -26.19 -21.56 39.15
C ASP A 115 -24.91 -20.76 38.79
N ASP A 116 -24.38 -20.02 39.77
CA ASP A 116 -23.17 -19.17 39.61
C ASP A 116 -21.95 -19.96 39.10
N GLU A 117 -21.82 -21.25 39.46
CA GLU A 117 -20.70 -22.07 39.00
C GLU A 117 -20.86 -22.42 37.52
N GLN A 118 -22.07 -22.84 37.12
CA GLN A 118 -22.45 -23.12 35.75
C GLN A 118 -22.30 -21.88 34.87
N GLU A 119 -22.74 -20.70 35.33
CA GLU A 119 -22.58 -19.42 34.64
C GLU A 119 -21.11 -19.15 34.30
N ASN A 120 -20.24 -19.25 35.30
CA ASN A 120 -18.80 -19.03 35.12
C ASN A 120 -18.17 -20.03 34.14
N GLN A 121 -18.58 -21.29 34.19
CA GLN A 121 -18.10 -22.33 33.26
C GLN A 121 -18.60 -22.06 31.83
N ILE A 122 -19.87 -21.72 31.66
CA ILE A 122 -20.51 -21.39 30.38
C ILE A 122 -19.84 -20.17 29.76
N HIS A 123 -19.65 -19.08 30.52
CA HIS A 123 -18.97 -17.88 30.05
C HIS A 123 -17.60 -18.22 29.46
N LYS A 124 -16.74 -18.90 30.24
CA LYS A 124 -15.38 -19.27 29.81
C LYS A 124 -15.42 -20.15 28.56
N ALA A 125 -16.31 -21.13 28.51
CA ALA A 125 -16.44 -22.05 27.39
C ALA A 125 -16.88 -21.34 26.09
N ILE A 126 -17.92 -20.49 26.17
CA ILE A 126 -18.42 -19.73 25.03
C ILE A 126 -17.34 -18.74 24.56
N LYS A 127 -16.76 -17.95 25.46
CA LYS A 127 -15.71 -16.98 25.13
C LYS A 127 -14.54 -17.62 24.37
N ALA A 128 -14.06 -18.77 24.83
CA ALA A 128 -12.99 -19.50 24.16
C ALA A 128 -13.39 -19.98 22.75
N LYS A 129 -14.60 -20.55 22.60
CA LYS A 129 -15.12 -21.02 21.31
C LYS A 129 -15.38 -19.86 20.34
N SER A 130 -15.97 -18.78 20.82
CA SER A 130 -16.26 -17.54 20.08
C SER A 130 -14.98 -16.90 19.54
N LEU A 131 -13.93 -16.75 20.36
CA LEU A 131 -12.62 -16.24 19.90
C LEU A 131 -11.99 -17.14 18.82
N LYS A 132 -12.14 -18.47 18.95
CA LYS A 132 -11.66 -19.42 17.93
C LYS A 132 -12.46 -19.29 16.62
N ALA A 133 -13.77 -19.12 16.70
CA ALA A 133 -14.64 -18.90 15.55
C ALA A 133 -14.26 -17.60 14.81
N TYR A 134 -14.05 -16.50 15.54
CA TYR A 134 -13.59 -15.23 14.98
C TYR A 134 -12.24 -15.35 14.26
N LYS A 135 -11.25 -16.03 14.86
CA LYS A 135 -9.95 -16.28 14.20
C LYS A 135 -10.11 -17.09 12.90
N LYS A 136 -10.99 -18.11 12.91
CA LYS A 136 -11.30 -18.92 11.72
C LYS A 136 -11.97 -18.08 10.63
N TYR A 137 -12.94 -17.25 11.00
CA TYR A 137 -13.58 -16.29 10.11
C TYR A 137 -12.55 -15.36 9.44
N LYS A 138 -11.67 -14.73 10.24
CA LYS A 138 -10.64 -13.81 9.74
C LYS A 138 -9.68 -14.50 8.77
N SER A 139 -9.29 -15.74 9.05
CA SER A 139 -8.46 -16.53 8.11
C SER A 139 -9.21 -16.84 6.81
N ASN A 140 -10.48 -17.23 6.91
CA ASN A 140 -11.31 -17.55 5.74
C ASN A 140 -11.53 -16.34 4.82
N ILE A 141 -11.87 -15.18 5.38
CA ILE A 141 -12.08 -13.97 4.56
C ILE A 141 -10.79 -13.53 3.89
N ASN A 142 -9.65 -13.59 4.59
CA ASN A 142 -8.35 -13.27 4.02
C ASN A 142 -7.95 -14.24 2.88
N ARG A 143 -8.25 -15.53 3.05
CA ARG A 143 -8.04 -16.52 1.99
C ARG A 143 -8.94 -16.25 0.79
N PHE A 144 -10.22 -15.96 1.02
CA PHE A 144 -11.17 -15.64 -0.03
C PHE A 144 -10.73 -14.42 -0.84
N MET A 145 -10.39 -13.30 -0.17
CA MET A 145 -9.88 -12.11 -0.87
C MET A 145 -8.62 -12.40 -1.67
N LYS A 146 -7.70 -13.21 -1.12
CA LYS A 146 -6.49 -13.61 -1.85
C LYS A 146 -6.83 -14.41 -3.10
N GLU A 147 -7.68 -15.42 -2.97
CA GLU A 147 -8.00 -16.35 -4.07
C GLU A 147 -8.80 -15.69 -5.19
N TYR A 148 -9.78 -14.86 -4.85
CA TYR A 148 -10.76 -14.34 -5.80
C TYR A 148 -10.50 -12.91 -6.26
N ASN A 149 -9.72 -12.10 -5.53
CA ASN A 149 -9.44 -10.71 -5.88
C ASN A 149 -7.94 -10.48 -6.14
N ILE A 150 -7.09 -10.74 -5.15
CA ILE A 150 -5.67 -10.36 -5.20
C ILE A 150 -4.89 -11.22 -6.21
N ASN A 151 -5.01 -12.55 -6.12
CA ASN A 151 -4.24 -13.47 -6.97
C ASN A 151 -4.57 -13.28 -8.46
N PRO A 152 -5.85 -13.15 -8.89
CA PRO A 152 -6.15 -12.86 -10.29
C PRO A 152 -5.44 -11.60 -10.81
N VAL A 153 -5.47 -10.50 -10.05
CA VAL A 153 -4.78 -9.26 -10.42
C VAL A 153 -3.27 -9.49 -10.52
N LEU A 154 -2.65 -10.13 -9.54
CA LEU A 154 -1.21 -10.41 -9.56
C LEU A 154 -0.81 -11.37 -10.69
N THR A 155 -1.63 -12.37 -11.01
CA THR A 155 -1.38 -13.32 -12.10
C THR A 155 -1.32 -12.58 -13.44
N VAL A 156 -2.30 -11.72 -13.73
CA VAL A 156 -2.29 -10.92 -14.97
C VAL A 156 -1.11 -9.96 -14.97
N THR A 157 -0.87 -9.21 -13.88
CA THR A 157 0.26 -8.29 -13.76
C THR A 157 1.61 -8.98 -13.99
N SER A 158 1.75 -10.25 -13.63
CA SER A 158 3.01 -11.00 -13.81
C SER A 158 3.38 -11.30 -15.26
N VAL A 159 2.42 -11.18 -16.19
CA VAL A 159 2.62 -11.45 -17.62
C VAL A 159 2.39 -10.23 -18.51
N MET A 160 2.03 -9.08 -17.92
CA MET A 160 1.84 -7.81 -18.64
C MET A 160 3.14 -7.31 -19.27
N ALA A 161 3.01 -6.66 -20.42
CA ALA A 161 4.10 -5.92 -21.04
C ALA A 161 4.42 -4.62 -20.25
N LYS A 162 5.57 -4.02 -20.54
CA LYS A 162 6.08 -2.83 -19.80
C LYS A 162 5.14 -1.63 -19.90
N ASP A 163 4.54 -1.44 -21.06
CA ASP A 163 3.56 -0.39 -21.36
C ASP A 163 2.23 -0.64 -20.66
N GLU A 164 1.73 -1.88 -20.64
CA GLU A 164 0.53 -2.27 -19.88
C GLU A 164 0.73 -2.07 -18.37
N LEU A 165 1.90 -2.43 -17.84
CA LEU A 165 2.26 -2.18 -16.43
C LEU A 165 2.24 -0.67 -16.11
N ALA A 166 2.73 0.16 -17.02
CA ALA A 166 2.73 1.61 -16.86
C ALA A 166 1.30 2.18 -16.86
N GLU A 167 0.45 1.70 -17.77
CA GLU A 167 -0.97 2.09 -17.85
C GLU A 167 -1.76 1.66 -16.61
N LEU A 168 -1.53 0.45 -16.09
CA LEU A 168 -2.14 -0.01 -14.85
C LEU A 168 -1.73 0.88 -13.68
N ALA A 169 -0.44 1.18 -13.55
CA ALA A 169 0.08 2.05 -12.48
C ALA A 169 -0.53 3.46 -12.56
N GLU A 170 -0.60 4.04 -13.75
CA GLU A 170 -1.24 5.33 -13.97
C GLU A 170 -2.72 5.32 -13.56
N SER A 171 -3.45 4.30 -14.01
CA SER A 171 -4.88 4.15 -13.76
C SER A 171 -5.17 4.06 -12.26
N LEU A 172 -4.38 3.29 -11.52
CA LEU A 172 -4.52 3.16 -10.06
C LEU A 172 -4.30 4.49 -9.34
N VAL A 173 -3.31 5.27 -9.75
CA VAL A 173 -3.07 6.62 -9.18
C VAL A 173 -4.19 7.58 -9.59
N HIS A 174 -4.63 7.52 -10.84
CA HIS A 174 -5.70 8.37 -11.36
C HIS A 174 -7.03 8.11 -10.64
N LEU A 175 -7.36 6.86 -10.32
CA LEU A 175 -8.54 6.52 -9.52
C LEU A 175 -8.50 7.18 -8.15
N THR A 176 -7.33 7.26 -7.51
CA THR A 176 -7.17 8.00 -6.25
C THR A 176 -7.45 9.49 -6.44
N CYS A 177 -6.90 10.10 -7.50
CA CYS A 177 -7.17 11.51 -7.83
C CYS A 177 -8.67 11.77 -8.06
N ILE A 178 -9.35 10.89 -8.79
CA ILE A 178 -10.80 10.97 -9.03
C ILE A 178 -11.56 10.92 -7.70
N LYS A 179 -11.27 9.93 -6.85
CA LYS A 179 -11.97 9.79 -5.56
C LYS A 179 -11.87 11.09 -4.76
N LYS A 180 -10.68 11.68 -4.66
CA LYS A 180 -10.46 12.92 -3.92
C LYS A 180 -11.22 14.10 -4.49
N LYS A 181 -11.19 14.27 -5.80
CA LYS A 181 -11.89 15.37 -6.48
C LYS A 181 -13.41 15.36 -6.27
N TYR A 182 -13.99 14.18 -6.11
CA TYR A 182 -15.44 14.00 -5.95
C TYR A 182 -15.85 13.55 -4.54
N SER A 183 -14.96 13.66 -3.55
CA SER A 183 -15.27 13.40 -2.15
C SER A 183 -15.07 14.66 -1.30
N THR A 184 -15.43 14.58 -0.02
CA THR A 184 -15.19 15.65 0.96
C THR A 184 -13.78 15.61 1.53
N GLU A 185 -12.90 14.74 1.01
CA GLU A 185 -11.54 14.59 1.49
C GLU A 185 -10.62 15.61 0.83
N ASP A 186 -9.58 16.07 1.53
CA ASP A 186 -8.61 17.00 0.97
C ASP A 186 -7.93 16.43 -0.29
N GLU A 187 -7.83 17.26 -1.34
CA GLU A 187 -7.12 16.95 -2.59
C GLU A 187 -5.59 16.97 -2.39
N THR A 188 -5.08 16.10 -1.52
CA THR A 188 -3.64 15.96 -1.25
C THR A 188 -2.89 15.26 -2.40
N VAL A 189 -3.61 14.59 -3.28
CA VAL A 189 -3.08 13.93 -4.49
C VAL A 189 -3.94 14.38 -5.67
N GLY A 190 -3.31 15.01 -6.66
CA GLY A 190 -4.01 15.55 -7.82
C GLY A 190 -3.06 15.93 -8.95
N GLY A 191 -3.63 16.32 -10.09
CA GLY A 191 -2.87 16.66 -11.29
C GLY A 191 -2.53 15.44 -12.17
N PRO A 192 -1.73 15.67 -13.22
CA PRO A 192 -1.33 14.62 -14.15
C PRO A 192 -0.35 13.64 -13.49
N VAL A 193 -0.45 12.38 -13.89
CA VAL A 193 0.36 11.29 -13.36
C VAL A 193 1.53 11.04 -14.30
N ASP A 194 2.75 11.13 -13.76
CA ASP A 194 3.97 10.75 -14.47
C ASP A 194 4.32 9.30 -14.12
N VAL A 195 4.67 8.51 -15.13
CA VAL A 195 4.98 7.09 -14.98
C VAL A 195 6.31 6.76 -15.65
N ALA A 196 7.18 6.09 -14.89
CA ALA A 196 8.42 5.53 -15.38
C ALA A 196 8.46 4.02 -15.17
N VAL A 197 9.17 3.33 -16.07
CA VAL A 197 9.49 1.92 -15.97
C VAL A 197 10.98 1.77 -15.77
N ILE A 198 11.36 0.87 -14.86
CA ILE A 198 12.74 0.44 -14.68
C ILE A 198 12.82 -1.01 -15.17
N SER A 199 13.63 -1.26 -16.20
CA SER A 199 13.90 -2.61 -16.68
C SER A 199 15.40 -2.91 -16.63
N LYS A 200 15.79 -4.19 -16.54
CA LYS A 200 17.20 -4.58 -16.54
C LYS A 200 17.91 -4.23 -17.85
N GLY A 201 17.19 -4.28 -18.97
CA GLY A 201 17.74 -4.01 -20.30
C GLY A 201 17.81 -2.54 -20.65
N ASP A 202 16.75 -1.77 -20.33
CA ASP A 202 16.61 -0.38 -20.78
C ASP A 202 16.96 0.63 -19.68
N GLY A 203 17.14 0.18 -18.44
CA GLY A 203 17.30 1.05 -17.29
C GLY A 203 16.00 1.81 -16.98
N PHE A 204 16.15 3.07 -16.57
CA PHE A 204 15.03 3.94 -16.21
C PHE A 204 14.50 4.67 -17.45
N VAL A 205 13.20 4.54 -17.72
CA VAL A 205 12.54 5.15 -18.88
C VAL A 205 11.23 5.79 -18.45
N TRP A 206 11.02 7.07 -18.79
CA TRP A 206 9.70 7.71 -18.66
C TRP A 206 8.76 7.20 -19.76
N ILE A 207 7.66 6.56 -19.40
CA ILE A 207 6.63 6.09 -20.34
C ILE A 207 5.55 7.17 -20.54
N ARG A 208 5.16 7.83 -19.45
CA ARG A 208 4.26 8.99 -19.48
C ARG A 208 4.86 10.09 -18.63
N ARG A 209 5.00 11.28 -19.19
CA ARG A 209 5.52 12.44 -18.47
C ARG A 209 4.79 13.67 -18.95
N LYS A 210 4.28 14.47 -18.02
CA LYS A 210 3.70 15.78 -18.32
C LYS A 210 4.79 16.66 -18.89
N ASN A 211 4.75 16.87 -20.20
CA ASN A 211 5.50 17.92 -20.84
C ASN A 211 4.74 19.24 -20.64
N TYR A 212 5.47 20.36 -20.51
CA TYR A 212 4.84 21.68 -20.41
C TYR A 212 3.88 21.95 -21.58
N PHE A 213 4.22 21.44 -22.77
CA PHE A 213 3.33 21.30 -23.91
C PHE A 213 3.83 20.20 -24.85
N ASP A 214 2.92 19.58 -25.62
CA ASP A 214 3.29 18.56 -26.61
C ASP A 214 4.03 19.19 -27.79
N SER A 215 5.15 18.57 -28.18
CA SER A 215 5.92 18.96 -29.35
C SER A 215 5.18 18.81 -30.68
N GLN A 216 4.24 17.89 -30.78
CA GLN A 216 3.41 17.70 -31.97
C GLN A 216 2.39 18.83 -32.12
N ASP A 217 1.73 19.22 -31.03
CA ASP A 217 0.76 20.31 -31.02
C ASP A 217 1.41 21.70 -31.14
N ASN A 218 2.68 21.81 -30.72
CA ASN A 218 3.42 23.08 -30.64
C ASN A 218 4.60 23.12 -31.60
N TYR A 219 4.45 22.53 -32.78
CA TYR A 219 5.48 22.43 -33.81
C TYR A 219 6.18 23.77 -34.14
N LYS A 220 5.42 24.87 -34.15
CA LYS A 220 5.95 26.23 -34.41
C LYS A 220 6.99 26.67 -33.35
N PHE A 221 6.79 26.31 -32.09
CA PHE A 221 7.73 26.64 -31.01
C PHE A 221 9.07 25.93 -31.26
N PHE A 222 9.05 24.62 -31.45
CA PHE A 222 10.27 23.82 -31.63
C PHE A 222 11.05 24.19 -32.90
N ASN A 223 10.35 24.53 -33.99
CA ASN A 223 10.99 24.97 -35.22
C ASN A 223 11.69 26.33 -35.11
N LYS A 224 11.17 27.24 -34.28
CA LYS A 224 11.79 28.55 -34.05
C LYS A 224 13.18 28.39 -33.44
N TYR A 225 13.35 27.47 -32.50
CA TYR A 225 14.61 27.25 -31.80
C TYR A 225 15.59 26.33 -32.54
N LYS A 226 15.10 25.38 -33.36
CA LYS A 226 15.98 24.58 -34.23
C LYS A 226 16.72 25.44 -35.28
N ARG A 227 16.07 26.48 -35.81
CA ARG A 227 16.67 27.40 -36.80
C ARG A 227 17.75 28.33 -36.25
N HIS A 228 17.93 28.44 -34.94
CA HIS A 228 18.98 29.28 -34.33
C HIS A 228 20.20 28.47 -33.87
N GLY A 229 20.11 27.14 -33.78
CA GLY A 229 21.25 26.28 -33.41
C GLY A 229 22.20 25.94 -34.57
N GLU A 230 21.85 26.30 -35.80
CA GLU A 230 22.68 26.06 -37.00
C GLU A 230 23.56 27.27 -37.40
N GLN A 231 23.54 28.37 -36.64
CA GLN A 231 24.32 29.58 -36.94
C GLN A 231 25.64 29.75 -36.17
N GLU A 232 26.02 28.80 -35.32
CA GLU A 232 27.34 28.79 -34.66
C GLU A 232 28.23 27.65 -35.18
N VAL A 233 28.50 27.66 -36.49
CA VAL A 233 29.72 27.07 -37.05
C VAL A 233 30.19 27.98 -38.19
N ILE A 234 30.99 29.00 -37.85
CA ILE A 234 32.00 29.60 -38.74
C ILE A 234 33.23 29.90 -37.88
#